data_AF-A0A2G1X8Q2-F1
#
_entry.id   AF-A0A2G1X8Q2-F1
#
_cell.length_a   1.000
_cell.length_b   1.000
_cell.length_c   1.000
_cell.angle_alpha   90.00
_cell.angle_beta   90.00
_cell.angle_gamma   90.00
#
_symmetry.space_group_name_H-M   'P 1'
#
loop_
_entity.id
_entity.type
_entity.pdbx_description
1 polymer ?
#
loop_
_entity_poly.entity_id
_entity_poly.type
_entity_poly.pdbx_seq_one_letter_code
_entity_poly.pdbx_strand_id
1 'polypeptide(L)'
;MSSVPERSEIDAEYKWDLDGIYADDEAWESAYEEVSGRIDELAAYEGRATEDAATLLELLELREEIFRELQQVMTYARLRSAEDTRNQEYQAMSARASSLGSEASSAVSYLEPEIQSLTESDVEAFLDDEPALAEYEHYLDDVLRKKPHTRSSEVEEVLADLSEVTDAPSEIYSMLTNADMTYGVVEDPDGEDVEITQSNFTKLQTNPDREFRERVHETFYDEWEDVRNTVGTSLEKAVREHVTSAEIRDYDSARAAALDDSNVPVEVYDTLVEAVDDNLDVLHRHAELKEAALGVDQLQSHDLYMSLTGDQGPDVEYEQAREWVIEAVAPLGDAYQERLAEGLDSRWVDVYENRGKRSGAFSSGTYDTQPYIMMNYQDDISSMYTLAHELGHSMHSELAGDAQPWHDASYEIFVAEIASTVNETLLTHHLLDTVED
;
A
#
# COMPACT_ATOMS: atom_id res chain seq x y z
N MET A 1 0.48 0.33 35.63
CA MET A 1 0.81 0.64 34.23
C MET A 1 1.64 -0.51 33.73
N SER A 2 1.06 -1.39 32.93
CA SER A 2 1.87 -2.37 32.19
C SER A 2 2.73 -1.56 31.23
N SER A 3 4.06 -1.71 31.28
CA SER A 3 4.95 -1.05 30.34
C SER A 3 4.91 -1.81 29.01
N VAL A 4 4.82 -1.09 27.89
CA VAL A 4 5.00 -1.69 26.55
C VAL A 4 6.34 -2.44 26.53
N PRO A 5 6.39 -3.73 26.16
CA PRO A 5 7.60 -4.54 26.20
C PRO A 5 8.63 -4.03 25.19
N GLU A 6 9.92 -4.21 25.50
CA GLU A 6 11.00 -4.03 24.53
C GLU A 6 11.03 -5.21 23.55
N ARG A 7 11.56 -5.00 22.33
CA ARG A 7 11.63 -6.05 21.28
C ARG A 7 12.25 -7.35 21.78
N SER A 8 13.27 -7.28 22.63
CA SER A 8 13.97 -8.44 23.20
C SER A 8 13.11 -9.27 24.17
N GLU A 9 12.01 -8.70 24.68
CA GLU A 9 11.11 -9.35 25.65
C GLU A 9 9.97 -10.11 24.97
N ILE A 10 9.74 -9.90 23.66
CA ILE A 10 8.78 -10.66 22.86
C ILE A 10 9.35 -12.06 22.56
N ASP A 11 8.56 -13.10 22.79
CA ASP A 11 8.95 -14.49 22.49
C ASP A 11 9.13 -14.70 20.98
N ALA A 12 10.08 -15.57 20.61
CA ALA A 12 10.50 -15.73 19.21
C ALA A 12 9.41 -16.30 18.29
N GLU A 13 8.39 -16.97 18.83
CA GLU A 13 7.25 -17.49 18.07
C GLU A 13 6.31 -16.38 17.58
N TYR A 14 6.31 -15.22 18.24
CA TYR A 14 5.52 -14.04 17.85
C TYR A 14 6.31 -13.04 17.01
N LYS A 15 7.52 -13.44 16.58
CA LYS A 15 8.40 -12.66 15.70
C LYS A 15 8.49 -13.33 14.36
N TRP A 16 8.52 -12.52 13.30
CA TRP A 16 8.81 -13.04 11.97
C TRP A 16 10.22 -13.64 11.85
N ASP A 17 10.46 -14.43 10.81
CA ASP A 17 11.77 -15.02 10.52
C ASP A 17 12.51 -14.34 9.37
N LEU A 18 13.29 -13.29 9.67
CA LEU A 18 14.08 -12.60 8.65
C LEU A 18 15.35 -13.35 8.24
N ASP A 19 15.72 -14.42 8.95
CA ASP A 19 16.91 -15.24 8.63
C ASP A 19 16.75 -15.95 7.27
N GLY A 20 15.50 -16.08 6.79
CA GLY A 20 15.16 -16.58 5.47
C GLY A 20 15.58 -15.65 4.32
N ILE A 21 15.82 -14.37 4.57
CA ILE A 21 16.38 -13.44 3.58
C ILE A 21 17.91 -13.40 3.71
N TYR A 22 18.41 -13.02 4.89
CA TYR A 22 19.83 -13.01 5.21
C TYR A 22 20.04 -13.53 6.63
N ALA A 23 20.99 -14.46 6.79
CA ALA A 23 21.27 -15.09 8.08
C ALA A 23 21.75 -14.10 9.15
N ASP A 24 22.40 -13.01 8.74
CA ASP A 24 22.90 -11.95 9.60
C ASP A 24 23.16 -10.66 8.80
N ASP A 25 23.51 -9.60 9.53
CA ASP A 25 23.77 -8.28 8.96
C ASP A 25 25.09 -8.24 8.13
N GLU A 26 26.01 -9.21 8.32
CA GLU A 26 27.22 -9.34 7.49
C GLU A 26 26.90 -9.93 6.11
N ALA A 27 25.98 -10.90 6.06
CA ALA A 27 25.45 -11.44 4.82
C ALA A 27 24.69 -10.37 4.03
N TRP A 28 23.88 -9.55 4.71
CA TRP A 28 23.22 -8.40 4.09
C TRP A 28 24.22 -7.40 3.52
N GLU A 29 25.27 -7.04 4.27
CA GLU A 29 26.29 -6.08 3.82
C GLU A 29 27.02 -6.60 2.58
N SER A 30 27.31 -7.91 2.53
CA SER A 30 27.94 -8.54 1.36
C SER A 30 27.05 -8.46 0.12
N ALA A 31 25.76 -8.74 0.26
CA ALA A 31 24.79 -8.62 -0.84
C ALA A 31 24.60 -7.16 -1.30
N TYR A 32 24.58 -6.21 -0.37
CA TYR A 32 24.54 -4.78 -0.68
C TYR A 32 25.75 -4.36 -1.53
N GLU A 33 26.97 -4.78 -1.15
CA GLU A 33 28.19 -4.47 -1.90
C GLU A 33 28.20 -5.12 -3.29
N GLU A 34 27.69 -6.35 -3.41
CA GLU A 34 27.57 -7.07 -4.67
C GLU A 34 26.62 -6.35 -5.64
N VAL A 35 25.39 -6.07 -5.22
CA VAL A 35 24.41 -5.33 -6.03
C VAL A 35 24.95 -3.96 -6.42
N SER A 36 25.54 -3.21 -5.47
CA SER A 36 26.11 -1.89 -5.74
C SER A 36 27.22 -1.93 -6.78
N GLY A 37 28.04 -2.98 -6.80
CA GLY A 37 29.10 -3.16 -7.78
C GLY A 37 28.62 -3.47 -9.20
N ARG A 38 27.37 -3.94 -9.35
CA ARG A 38 26.78 -4.37 -10.63
C ARG A 38 25.89 -3.33 -11.30
N ILE A 39 25.47 -2.27 -10.60
CA ILE A 39 24.58 -1.23 -11.17
C ILE A 39 25.18 -0.58 -12.43
N ASP A 40 26.50 -0.36 -12.46
CA ASP A 40 27.19 0.20 -13.64
C ASP A 40 27.08 -0.70 -14.90
N GLU A 41 26.80 -2.00 -14.73
CA GLU A 41 26.57 -2.92 -15.84
C GLU A 41 25.28 -2.56 -16.59
N LEU A 42 24.24 -2.09 -15.89
CA LEU A 42 23.00 -1.60 -16.51
C LEU A 42 23.24 -0.32 -17.28
N ALA A 43 23.98 0.63 -16.70
CA ALA A 43 24.28 1.91 -17.35
C ALA A 43 25.09 1.73 -18.66
N ALA A 44 25.84 0.63 -18.79
CA ALA A 44 26.64 0.34 -19.99
C ALA A 44 25.81 0.07 -21.27
N TYR A 45 24.50 -0.15 -21.15
CA TYR A 45 23.59 -0.34 -22.28
C TYR A 45 22.90 0.95 -22.75
N GLU A 46 23.11 2.08 -22.08
CA GLU A 46 22.56 3.37 -22.51
C GLU A 46 22.99 3.70 -23.95
N GLY A 47 22.01 4.03 -24.79
CA GLY A 47 22.14 4.31 -26.21
C GLY A 47 22.26 3.10 -27.12
N ARG A 48 22.16 1.88 -26.58
CA ARG A 48 22.22 0.62 -27.35
C ARG A 48 21.22 -0.45 -26.90
N ALA A 49 20.28 -0.12 -26.01
CA ALA A 49 19.31 -1.08 -25.47
C ALA A 49 18.48 -1.75 -26.59
N THR A 50 18.27 -1.00 -27.68
CA THR A 50 17.50 -1.42 -28.84
C THR A 50 18.36 -1.56 -30.11
N GLU A 51 19.68 -1.79 -29.97
CA GLU A 51 20.59 -2.02 -31.11
C GLU A 51 20.21 -3.26 -31.92
N ASP A 52 19.84 -4.34 -31.22
CA ASP A 52 19.26 -5.57 -31.76
C ASP A 52 18.48 -6.35 -30.68
N ALA A 53 17.74 -7.38 -31.10
CA ALA A 53 16.89 -8.18 -30.23
C ALA A 53 17.67 -8.92 -29.13
N ALA A 54 18.88 -9.40 -29.44
CA ALA A 54 19.72 -10.10 -28.48
C ALA A 54 20.22 -9.16 -27.38
N THR A 55 20.59 -7.93 -27.74
CA THR A 55 21.02 -6.89 -26.79
C THR A 55 19.88 -6.49 -25.85
N LEU A 56 18.66 -6.36 -26.37
CA LEU A 56 17.48 -6.07 -25.56
C LEU A 56 17.21 -7.19 -24.55
N LEU A 57 17.25 -8.45 -25.00
CA LEU A 57 17.07 -9.61 -24.11
C LEU A 57 18.13 -9.65 -23.01
N GLU A 58 19.41 -9.50 -23.37
CA GLU A 58 20.53 -9.51 -22.42
C GLU A 58 20.35 -8.43 -21.33
N LEU A 59 19.88 -7.24 -21.71
CA LEU A 59 19.60 -6.17 -20.77
C LEU A 59 18.39 -6.47 -19.86
N LEU A 60 17.31 -7.02 -20.41
CA LEU A 60 16.11 -7.36 -19.63
C LEU A 60 16.41 -8.44 -18.58
N GLU A 61 17.15 -9.48 -18.97
CA GLU A 61 17.61 -10.54 -18.06
C GLU A 61 18.56 -9.99 -16.99
N LEU A 62 19.52 -9.14 -17.36
CA LEU A 62 20.45 -8.50 -16.42
C LEU A 62 19.72 -7.58 -15.43
N ARG A 63 18.74 -6.82 -15.91
CA ARG A 63 17.87 -5.99 -15.08
C ARG A 63 17.12 -6.85 -14.08
N GLU A 64 16.48 -7.93 -14.50
CA GLU A 64 15.79 -8.85 -13.62
C GLU A 64 16.72 -9.38 -12.52
N GLU A 65 17.90 -9.88 -12.89
CA GLU A 65 18.87 -10.44 -11.94
C GLU A 65 19.24 -9.42 -10.85
N ILE A 66 19.65 -8.21 -11.25
CA ILE A 66 20.09 -7.16 -10.32
C ILE A 66 18.91 -6.67 -9.46
N PHE A 67 17.73 -6.47 -10.05
CA PHE A 67 16.59 -5.95 -9.30
C PHE A 67 15.96 -6.99 -8.34
N ARG A 68 16.11 -8.29 -8.60
CA ARG A 68 15.73 -9.35 -7.66
C ARG A 68 16.58 -9.34 -6.40
N GLU A 69 17.90 -9.24 -6.57
CA GLU A 69 18.84 -9.13 -5.43
C GLU A 69 18.65 -7.81 -4.68
N LEU A 70 18.51 -6.70 -5.40
CA LEU A 70 18.27 -5.38 -4.82
C LEU A 70 16.99 -5.36 -3.96
N GLN A 71 15.91 -5.99 -4.42
CA GLN A 71 14.67 -6.08 -3.65
C GLN A 71 14.86 -6.81 -2.32
N GLN A 72 15.68 -7.87 -2.27
CA GLN A 72 15.99 -8.56 -1.02
C GLN A 72 16.79 -7.67 -0.06
N VAL A 73 17.81 -6.97 -0.57
CA VAL A 73 18.60 -5.99 0.19
C VAL A 73 17.69 -4.91 0.79
N MET A 74 16.78 -4.35 -0.01
CA MET A 74 15.84 -3.32 0.43
C MET A 74 14.82 -3.85 1.44
N THR A 75 14.24 -5.02 1.17
CA THR A 75 13.20 -5.61 2.01
C THR A 75 13.72 -5.96 3.39
N TYR A 76 14.87 -6.63 3.49
CA TYR A 76 15.46 -6.96 4.79
C TYR A 76 15.73 -5.71 5.65
N ALA A 77 16.36 -4.70 5.05
CA ALA A 77 16.68 -3.46 5.76
C ALA A 77 15.41 -2.73 6.22
N ARG A 78 14.38 -2.67 5.36
CA ARG A 78 13.07 -2.10 5.69
C ARG A 78 12.43 -2.86 6.85
N LEU A 79 12.35 -4.19 6.80
CA LEU A 79 11.73 -5.00 7.85
C LEU A 79 12.47 -4.85 9.19
N ARG A 80 13.80 -4.98 9.21
CA ARG A 80 14.63 -4.73 10.41
C ARG A 80 14.40 -3.35 11.02
N SER A 81 14.31 -2.31 10.18
CA SER A 81 14.08 -0.94 10.66
C SER A 81 12.68 -0.74 11.26
N ALA A 82 11.70 -1.56 10.88
CA ALA A 82 10.33 -1.49 11.35
C ALA A 82 10.13 -2.19 12.71
N GLU A 83 11.01 -3.14 13.08
CA GLU A 83 10.98 -3.85 14.37
C GLU A 83 11.20 -2.90 15.57
N ASP A 84 12.10 -1.93 15.39
CA ASP A 84 12.32 -0.83 16.33
C ASP A 84 12.89 0.40 15.61
N THR A 85 12.02 1.39 15.37
CA THR A 85 12.32 2.64 14.69
C THR A 85 13.34 3.52 15.42
N ARG A 86 13.68 3.20 16.68
CA ARG A 86 14.73 3.89 17.46
C ARG A 86 16.11 3.31 17.18
N ASN A 87 16.21 2.13 16.54
CA ASN A 87 17.48 1.49 16.24
C ASN A 87 18.17 2.17 15.06
N GLN A 88 19.15 3.03 15.37
CA GLN A 88 19.87 3.83 14.37
C GLN A 88 20.68 3.01 13.37
N GLU A 89 21.07 1.78 13.72
CA GLU A 89 21.78 0.88 12.81
C GLU A 89 20.86 0.47 11.65
N TYR A 90 19.66 -0.02 11.97
CA TYR A 90 18.70 -0.42 10.93
C TYR A 90 18.04 0.75 10.22
N GLN A 91 17.92 1.92 10.86
CA GLN A 91 17.54 3.16 10.14
C GLN A 91 18.60 3.54 9.09
N ALA A 92 19.89 3.46 9.43
CA ALA A 92 20.96 3.74 8.48
C ALA A 92 21.02 2.68 7.36
N MET A 93 20.83 1.40 7.70
CA MET A 93 20.76 0.30 6.74
C MET A 93 19.62 0.52 5.73
N SER A 94 18.41 0.84 6.21
CA SER A 94 17.27 1.13 5.34
C SER A 94 17.51 2.35 4.45
N ALA A 95 18.12 3.42 4.98
CA ALA A 95 18.44 4.61 4.19
C ALA A 95 19.44 4.29 3.06
N ARG A 96 20.49 3.52 3.35
CA ARG A 96 21.47 3.06 2.35
C ARG A 96 20.81 2.23 1.27
N ALA A 97 19.96 1.27 1.64
CA ALA A 97 19.25 0.43 0.68
C ALA A 97 18.31 1.24 -0.22
N SER A 98 17.61 2.23 0.34
CA SER A 98 16.76 3.14 -0.45
C SER A 98 17.58 4.01 -1.42
N SER A 99 18.75 4.50 -1.01
CA SER A 99 19.66 5.21 -1.91
C SER A 99 20.13 4.30 -3.05
N LEU A 100 20.51 3.06 -2.74
CA LEU A 100 20.92 2.08 -3.75
C LEU A 100 19.80 1.77 -4.76
N GLY A 101 18.55 1.63 -4.29
CA GLY A 101 17.39 1.46 -5.17
C GLY A 101 17.17 2.65 -6.10
N SER A 102 17.42 3.87 -5.61
CA SER A 102 17.35 5.09 -6.43
C SER A 102 18.46 5.14 -7.49
N GLU A 103 19.67 4.74 -7.12
CA GLU A 103 20.82 4.63 -8.04
C GLU A 103 20.55 3.61 -9.15
N ALA A 104 20.06 2.41 -8.81
CA ALA A 104 19.71 1.38 -9.78
C ALA A 104 18.57 1.82 -10.73
N SER A 105 17.54 2.47 -10.19
CA SER A 105 16.43 3.01 -11.01
C SER A 105 16.93 4.08 -11.98
N SER A 106 17.83 4.95 -11.54
CA SER A 106 18.46 5.94 -12.42
C SER A 106 19.30 5.29 -13.51
N ALA A 107 20.04 4.23 -13.19
CA ALA A 107 20.94 3.53 -14.11
C ALA A 107 20.20 2.83 -15.26
N VAL A 108 18.90 2.53 -15.12
CA VAL A 108 18.09 1.88 -16.16
C VAL A 108 17.01 2.80 -16.75
N SER A 109 16.97 4.07 -16.34
CA SER A 109 15.92 5.03 -16.74
C SER A 109 15.86 5.35 -18.25
N TYR A 110 16.92 5.03 -19.01
CA TYR A 110 16.94 5.16 -20.46
C TYR A 110 16.14 4.05 -21.18
N LEU A 111 15.86 2.93 -20.52
CA LEU A 111 15.35 1.71 -21.15
C LEU A 111 13.99 1.93 -21.82
N GLU A 112 13.00 2.43 -21.07
CA GLU A 112 11.66 2.68 -21.60
C GLU A 112 11.68 3.72 -22.74
N PRO A 113 12.34 4.90 -22.61
CA PRO A 113 12.50 5.82 -23.74
C PRO A 113 13.14 5.21 -24.98
N GLU A 114 14.13 4.33 -24.83
CA GLU A 114 14.76 3.66 -25.97
C GLU A 114 13.83 2.64 -26.63
N ILE A 115 13.09 1.86 -25.84
CA ILE A 115 12.04 0.96 -26.37
C ILE A 115 10.96 1.78 -27.08
N GLN A 116 10.54 2.91 -26.51
CA GLN A 116 9.57 3.82 -27.14
C GLN A 116 10.10 4.48 -28.42
N SER A 117 11.39 4.38 -28.74
CA SER A 117 11.91 4.79 -30.05
C SER A 117 11.51 3.82 -31.18
N LEU A 118 11.25 2.54 -30.84
CA LEU A 118 10.84 1.49 -31.76
C LEU A 118 9.40 1.65 -32.26
N THR A 119 9.12 1.17 -33.47
CA THR A 119 7.75 0.98 -33.96
C THR A 119 7.22 -0.39 -33.54
N GLU A 120 5.90 -0.59 -33.56
CA GLU A 120 5.28 -1.91 -33.34
C GLU A 120 5.93 -2.99 -34.23
N SER A 121 6.16 -2.67 -35.51
CA SER A 121 6.82 -3.59 -36.44
C SER A 121 8.29 -3.86 -36.13
N ASP A 122 9.00 -2.96 -35.43
CA ASP A 122 10.37 -3.22 -34.99
C ASP A 122 10.36 -4.19 -33.80
N VAL A 123 9.41 -4.04 -32.86
CA VAL A 123 9.23 -4.98 -31.74
C VAL A 123 8.79 -6.36 -32.23
N GLU A 124 7.85 -6.43 -33.17
CA GLU A 124 7.47 -7.69 -33.84
C GLU A 124 8.70 -8.38 -34.47
N ALA A 125 9.56 -7.61 -35.15
CA ALA A 125 10.78 -8.15 -35.73
C ALA A 125 11.78 -8.65 -34.66
N PHE A 126 11.86 -7.97 -33.52
CA PHE A 126 12.71 -8.40 -32.41
C PHE A 126 12.21 -9.72 -31.80
N LEU A 127 10.90 -9.87 -31.61
CA LEU A 127 10.28 -11.12 -31.14
C LEU A 127 10.50 -12.29 -32.13
N ASP A 128 10.48 -12.00 -33.44
CA ASP A 128 10.77 -13.00 -34.48
C ASP A 128 12.25 -13.41 -34.51
N ASP A 129 13.17 -12.45 -34.34
CA ASP A 129 14.62 -12.68 -34.37
C ASP A 129 15.14 -13.33 -33.07
N GLU A 130 14.55 -12.99 -31.92
CA GLU A 130 14.87 -13.57 -30.61
C GLU A 130 13.58 -14.03 -29.88
N PRO A 131 13.14 -15.28 -30.11
CA PRO A 131 11.89 -15.79 -29.55
C PRO A 131 11.82 -15.81 -28.01
N ALA A 132 12.95 -15.73 -27.30
CA ALA A 132 12.96 -15.64 -25.84
C ALA A 132 12.41 -14.30 -25.33
N LEU A 133 12.41 -13.23 -26.14
CA LEU A 133 11.75 -11.96 -25.81
C LEU A 133 10.24 -12.09 -25.62
N ALA A 134 9.62 -13.17 -26.08
CA ALA A 134 8.19 -13.43 -25.85
C ALA A 134 7.84 -13.53 -24.35
N GLU A 135 8.80 -13.85 -23.49
CA GLU A 135 8.59 -13.81 -22.03
C GLU A 135 8.36 -12.37 -21.53
N TYR A 136 8.82 -11.35 -22.25
CA TYR A 136 8.68 -9.93 -21.91
C TYR A 136 7.65 -9.20 -22.78
N GLU A 137 6.85 -9.92 -23.58
CA GLU A 137 5.89 -9.32 -24.52
C GLU A 137 4.94 -8.34 -23.82
N HIS A 138 4.42 -8.70 -22.64
CA HIS A 138 3.53 -7.83 -21.87
C HIS A 138 4.20 -6.51 -21.47
N TYR A 139 5.43 -6.55 -20.98
CA TYR A 139 6.21 -5.36 -20.64
C TYR A 139 6.46 -4.48 -21.86
N LEU A 140 6.85 -5.06 -23.00
CA LEU A 140 7.10 -4.32 -24.23
C LEU A 140 5.83 -3.66 -24.77
N ASP A 141 4.71 -4.37 -24.74
CA ASP A 141 3.40 -3.84 -25.11
C ASP A 141 3.01 -2.65 -24.24
N ASP A 142 3.22 -2.74 -22.92
CA ASP A 142 2.88 -1.65 -22.00
C ASP A 142 3.74 -0.40 -22.20
N VAL A 143 5.05 -0.60 -22.39
CA VAL A 143 5.97 0.50 -22.69
C VAL A 143 5.60 1.19 -24.02
N LEU A 144 5.24 0.44 -25.06
CA LEU A 144 4.79 0.99 -26.33
C LEU A 144 3.42 1.66 -26.24
N ARG A 145 2.50 1.14 -25.43
CA ARG A 145 1.18 1.73 -25.19
C ARG A 145 1.29 3.15 -24.63
N LYS A 146 2.28 3.41 -23.76
CA LYS A 146 2.55 4.74 -23.19
C LYS A 146 3.26 5.70 -24.14
N LYS A 147 3.88 5.22 -25.23
CA LYS A 147 4.62 6.03 -26.21
C LYS A 147 3.88 7.28 -26.74
N PRO A 148 2.58 7.25 -27.06
CA PRO A 148 1.86 8.45 -27.51
C PRO A 148 1.80 9.56 -26.46
N HIS A 149 1.99 9.21 -25.19
CA HIS A 149 1.89 10.10 -24.03
C HIS A 149 3.25 10.52 -23.46
N THR A 150 4.34 9.87 -23.88
CA THR A 150 5.71 10.32 -23.60
C THR A 150 6.10 11.46 -24.53
N ARG A 151 6.58 12.57 -23.97
CA ARG A 151 7.01 13.74 -24.73
C ARG A 151 8.47 13.65 -25.17
N SER A 152 8.91 14.66 -25.91
CA SER A 152 10.34 14.78 -26.21
C SER A 152 11.15 14.84 -24.92
N SER A 153 12.38 14.33 -24.93
CA SER A 153 13.27 14.34 -23.76
C SER A 153 13.40 15.73 -23.10
N GLU A 154 13.46 16.82 -23.89
CA GLU A 154 13.49 18.19 -23.37
C GLU A 154 12.22 18.56 -22.57
N VAL A 155 11.06 18.06 -22.97
CA VAL A 155 9.78 18.31 -22.28
C VAL A 155 9.69 17.47 -21.02
N GLU A 156 10.04 16.18 -21.08
CA GLU A 156 10.03 15.33 -19.88
C GLU A 156 11.06 15.80 -18.84
N GLU A 157 12.24 16.27 -19.27
CA GLU A 157 13.25 16.88 -18.39
C GLU A 157 12.69 18.14 -17.71
N VAL A 158 12.01 19.02 -18.45
CA VAL A 158 11.36 20.20 -17.87
C VAL A 158 10.23 19.82 -16.89
N LEU A 159 9.44 18.80 -17.19
CA LEU A 159 8.39 18.33 -16.28
C LEU A 159 8.99 17.74 -15.00
N ALA A 160 10.07 16.96 -15.12
CA ALA A 160 10.80 16.41 -13.98
C ALA A 160 11.42 17.51 -13.12
N ASP A 161 12.10 18.49 -13.72
CA ASP A 161 12.69 19.64 -13.02
C ASP A 161 11.66 20.51 -12.30
N LEU A 162 10.42 20.54 -12.79
CA LEU A 162 9.33 21.30 -12.20
C LEU A 162 8.54 20.53 -11.13
N SER A 163 8.77 19.22 -10.97
CA SER A 163 8.01 18.35 -10.05
C SER A 163 7.91 18.92 -8.63
N GLU A 164 9.04 19.31 -8.02
CA GLU A 164 9.08 19.95 -6.69
C GLU A 164 8.20 21.21 -6.61
N VAL A 165 8.15 22.00 -7.69
CA VAL A 165 7.34 23.22 -7.75
C VAL A 165 5.86 22.89 -7.93
N THR A 166 5.56 21.90 -8.75
CA THR A 166 4.18 21.47 -9.04
C THR A 166 3.54 20.69 -7.91
N ASP A 167 4.35 20.05 -7.04
CA ASP A 167 3.91 19.34 -5.83
C ASP A 167 3.55 20.28 -4.66
N ALA A 168 3.96 21.55 -4.74
CA ALA A 168 3.73 22.54 -3.69
C ALA A 168 2.28 22.62 -3.14
N PRO A 169 1.19 22.48 -3.92
CA PRO A 169 -0.16 22.48 -3.36
C PRO A 169 -0.41 21.37 -2.33
N SER A 170 0.12 20.17 -2.59
CA SER A 170 0.03 19.02 -1.69
C SER A 170 0.88 19.24 -0.43
N GLU A 171 2.10 19.76 -0.59
CA GLU A 171 2.97 20.10 0.54
C GLU A 171 2.36 21.19 1.44
N ILE A 172 1.80 22.24 0.84
CA ILE A 172 1.12 23.32 1.58
C ILE A 172 -0.06 22.76 2.38
N TYR A 173 -0.87 21.89 1.76
CA TYR A 173 -1.98 21.24 2.46
C TYR A 173 -1.48 20.37 3.63
N SER A 174 -0.44 19.56 3.40
CA SER A 174 0.15 18.71 4.44
C SER A 174 0.71 19.53 5.60
N MET A 175 1.49 20.58 5.33
CA MET A 175 2.05 21.45 6.37
C MET A 175 0.97 22.18 7.15
N LEU A 176 -0.04 22.71 6.47
CA LEU A 176 -1.17 23.37 7.13
C LEU A 176 -1.87 22.41 8.10
N THR A 177 -2.26 21.22 7.62
CA THR A 177 -3.12 20.30 8.37
C THR A 177 -2.40 19.54 9.46
N ASN A 178 -1.12 19.21 9.25
CA ASN A 178 -0.33 18.38 10.15
C ASN A 178 0.54 19.18 11.14
N ALA A 179 0.87 20.44 10.83
CA ALA A 179 1.78 21.25 11.65
C ALA A 179 1.15 22.54 12.21
N ASP A 180 0.40 23.28 11.39
CA ASP A 180 -0.06 24.63 11.76
C ASP A 180 -1.45 24.66 12.39
N MET A 181 -2.37 23.80 11.93
CA MET A 181 -3.74 23.74 12.45
C MET A 181 -3.81 23.11 13.84
N THR A 182 -4.67 23.68 14.68
CA THR A 182 -5.12 23.10 15.95
C THR A 182 -6.62 22.90 15.89
N TYR A 183 -7.16 21.79 16.39
CA TYR A 183 -8.58 21.44 16.22
C TYR A 183 -9.43 21.72 17.48
N GLY A 184 -8.90 22.51 18.41
CA GLY A 184 -9.58 22.89 19.65
C GLY A 184 -9.49 21.87 20.78
N VAL A 185 -10.08 22.25 21.91
CA VAL A 185 -10.17 21.45 23.14
C VAL A 185 -11.63 21.41 23.57
N VAL A 186 -12.12 20.24 23.95
CA VAL A 186 -13.47 20.03 24.47
C VAL A 186 -13.43 19.34 25.83
N GLU A 187 -14.40 19.64 26.68
CA GLU A 187 -14.58 18.93 27.95
C GLU A 187 -15.31 17.60 27.70
N ASP A 188 -14.71 16.50 28.14
CA ASP A 188 -15.30 15.17 28.09
C ASP A 188 -16.41 14.98 29.15
N PRO A 189 -17.16 13.86 29.13
CA PRO A 189 -18.23 13.63 30.10
C PRO A 189 -17.78 13.54 31.57
N ASP A 190 -16.49 13.28 31.82
CA ASP A 190 -15.90 13.23 33.16
C ASP A 190 -15.37 14.60 33.64
N GLY A 191 -15.43 15.62 32.78
CA GLY A 191 -15.00 16.99 33.09
C GLY A 191 -13.51 17.24 32.79
N GLU A 192 -12.86 16.37 32.02
CA GLU A 192 -11.46 16.52 31.64
C GLU A 192 -11.34 17.20 30.26
N ASP A 193 -10.37 18.11 30.13
CA ASP A 193 -10.05 18.76 28.86
C ASP A 193 -9.38 17.75 27.91
N VAL A 194 -9.99 17.55 26.74
CA VAL A 194 -9.48 16.69 25.68
C VAL A 194 -9.17 17.54 24.45
N GLU A 195 -7.90 17.54 24.04
CA GLU A 195 -7.46 18.15 22.79
C GLU A 195 -7.88 17.28 21.59
N ILE A 196 -8.49 17.92 20.60
CA ILE A 196 -8.89 17.27 19.36
C ILE A 196 -7.68 17.27 18.40
N THR A 197 -7.47 16.13 17.76
CA THR A 197 -6.44 15.94 16.73
C THR A 197 -7.06 15.16 15.57
N GLN A 198 -6.44 15.23 14.38
CA GLN A 198 -6.87 14.39 13.26
C GLN A 198 -6.86 12.89 13.64
N SER A 199 -5.85 12.46 14.40
CA SER A 199 -5.64 11.05 14.77
C SER A 199 -6.67 10.51 15.78
N ASN A 200 -7.14 11.35 16.72
CA ASN A 200 -8.11 10.91 17.72
C ASN A 200 -9.56 11.23 17.34
N PHE A 201 -9.81 12.04 16.30
CA PHE A 201 -11.15 12.48 15.90
C PHE A 201 -12.15 11.32 15.82
N THR A 202 -11.89 10.34 14.96
CA THR A 202 -12.77 9.16 14.81
C THR A 202 -12.98 8.40 16.13
N LYS A 203 -11.94 8.26 16.95
CA LYS A 203 -12.05 7.61 18.26
C LYS A 203 -12.98 8.38 19.20
N LEU A 204 -12.86 9.71 19.26
CA LEU A 204 -13.76 10.56 20.05
C LEU A 204 -15.21 10.45 19.57
N GLN A 205 -15.42 10.27 18.26
CA GLN A 205 -16.74 10.02 17.66
C GLN A 205 -17.35 8.63 17.97
N THR A 206 -16.65 7.78 18.74
CA THR A 206 -17.22 6.53 19.26
C THR A 206 -17.69 6.63 20.72
N ASN A 207 -17.53 7.79 21.37
CA ASN A 207 -17.95 7.99 22.74
C ASN A 207 -19.48 7.87 22.87
N PRO A 208 -20.04 7.16 23.87
CA PRO A 208 -21.48 6.98 24.02
C PRO A 208 -22.26 8.29 24.26
N ASP A 209 -21.62 9.33 24.81
CA ASP A 209 -22.22 10.65 24.99
C ASP A 209 -22.35 11.38 23.64
N ARG A 210 -23.59 11.52 23.17
CA ARG A 210 -23.90 12.17 21.90
C ARG A 210 -23.60 13.66 21.89
N GLU A 211 -23.85 14.38 22.98
CA GLU A 211 -23.59 15.82 23.06
C GLU A 211 -22.07 16.07 23.02
N PHE A 212 -21.27 15.18 23.60
CA PHE A 212 -19.82 15.22 23.47
C PHE A 212 -19.37 15.05 22.01
N ARG A 213 -19.88 14.03 21.30
CA ARG A 213 -19.56 13.83 19.87
C ARG A 213 -19.97 15.01 19.00
N GLU A 214 -21.12 15.61 19.28
CA GLU A 214 -21.58 16.82 18.59
C GLU A 214 -20.59 17.98 18.78
N ARG A 215 -20.19 18.26 20.04
CA ARG A 215 -19.18 19.30 20.33
C ARG A 215 -17.83 19.02 19.65
N VAL A 216 -17.36 17.77 19.67
CA VAL A 216 -16.12 17.37 18.98
C VAL A 216 -16.23 17.65 17.48
N HIS A 217 -17.33 17.24 16.86
CA HIS A 217 -17.56 17.42 15.43
C HIS A 217 -17.61 18.89 15.04
N GLU A 218 -18.41 19.70 15.72
CA GLU A 218 -18.54 21.13 15.43
C GLU A 218 -17.21 21.86 15.63
N THR A 219 -16.54 21.65 16.77
CA THR A 219 -15.25 22.29 17.06
C THR A 219 -14.19 21.93 16.02
N PHE A 220 -14.14 20.66 15.58
CA PHE A 220 -13.22 20.21 14.55
C PHE A 220 -13.47 20.91 13.20
N TYR A 221 -14.74 21.01 12.77
CA TYR A 221 -15.08 21.60 11.47
C TYR A 221 -15.11 23.13 11.47
N ASP A 222 -15.29 23.80 12.61
CA ASP A 222 -15.14 25.25 12.75
C ASP A 222 -13.72 25.69 12.34
N GLU A 223 -12.68 24.94 12.74
CA GLU A 223 -11.30 25.20 12.36
C GLU A 223 -11.06 25.02 10.86
N TRP A 224 -11.71 24.03 10.24
CA TRP A 224 -11.67 23.87 8.78
C TRP A 224 -12.38 25.01 8.05
N GLU A 225 -13.46 25.58 8.61
CA GLU A 225 -14.15 26.72 8.01
C GLU A 225 -13.21 27.94 7.92
N ASP A 226 -12.41 28.19 8.94
CA ASP A 226 -11.48 29.33 9.00
C ASP A 226 -10.37 29.27 7.95
N VAL A 227 -9.96 28.06 7.54
CA VAL A 227 -8.91 27.84 6.53
C VAL A 227 -9.43 27.44 5.14
N ARG A 228 -10.76 27.39 4.94
CA ARG A 228 -11.37 26.85 3.71
C ARG A 228 -10.86 27.46 2.41
N ASN A 229 -10.48 28.74 2.42
CA ASN A 229 -9.94 29.42 1.22
C ASN A 229 -8.56 28.88 0.85
N THR A 230 -7.71 28.63 1.84
CA THR A 230 -6.36 28.10 1.64
C THR A 230 -6.45 26.67 1.15
N VAL A 231 -7.21 25.82 1.85
CA VAL A 231 -7.44 24.41 1.47
C VAL A 231 -8.07 24.30 0.09
N GLY A 232 -9.12 25.08 -0.17
CA GLY A 232 -9.79 25.11 -1.48
C GLY A 232 -8.88 25.59 -2.61
N THR A 233 -7.99 26.55 -2.36
CA THR A 233 -7.00 27.00 -3.35
C THR A 233 -5.94 25.93 -3.58
N SER A 234 -5.42 25.27 -2.54
CA SER A 234 -4.48 24.16 -2.70
C SER A 234 -5.08 23.03 -3.54
N LEU A 235 -6.32 22.61 -3.25
CA LEU A 235 -7.02 21.61 -4.05
C LEU A 235 -7.23 22.05 -5.50
N GLU A 236 -7.66 23.29 -5.73
CA GLU A 236 -7.83 23.85 -7.08
C GLU A 236 -6.51 23.82 -7.88
N LYS A 237 -5.37 24.09 -7.22
CA LYS A 237 -4.06 24.07 -7.87
C LYS A 237 -3.55 22.66 -8.14
N ALA A 238 -3.76 21.72 -7.22
CA ALA A 238 -3.47 20.30 -7.45
C ALA A 238 -4.26 19.76 -8.65
N VAL A 239 -5.57 20.04 -8.73
CA VAL A 239 -6.40 19.61 -9.87
C VAL A 239 -5.94 20.26 -11.18
N ARG A 240 -5.55 21.55 -11.16
CA ARG A 240 -5.02 22.22 -12.36
C ARG A 240 -3.69 21.65 -12.82
N GLU A 241 -2.82 21.27 -11.89
CA GLU A 241 -1.56 20.59 -12.19
C GLU A 241 -1.87 19.28 -12.93
N HIS A 242 -2.70 18.39 -12.38
CA HIS A 242 -3.04 17.12 -13.03
C HIS A 242 -3.63 17.32 -14.43
N VAL A 243 -4.52 18.30 -14.62
CA VAL A 243 -5.09 18.63 -15.94
C VAL A 243 -4.01 19.13 -16.91
N THR A 244 -3.14 20.04 -16.46
CA THR A 244 -2.08 20.59 -17.32
C THR A 244 -1.05 19.53 -17.68
N SER A 245 -0.64 18.69 -16.73
CA SER A 245 0.29 17.59 -16.95
C SER A 245 -0.28 16.54 -17.92
N ALA A 246 -1.58 16.21 -17.79
CA ALA A 246 -2.27 15.35 -18.74
C ALA A 246 -2.34 15.95 -20.15
N GLU A 247 -2.67 17.24 -20.27
CA GLU A 247 -2.69 17.95 -21.56
C GLU A 247 -1.30 18.00 -22.22
N ILE A 248 -0.23 18.23 -21.45
CA ILE A 248 1.14 18.23 -21.96
C ILE A 248 1.51 16.85 -22.50
N ARG A 249 1.05 15.79 -21.83
CA ARG A 249 1.21 14.37 -22.18
C ARG A 249 0.16 13.84 -23.17
N ASP A 250 -0.53 14.74 -23.89
CA ASP A 250 -1.52 14.41 -24.92
C ASP A 250 -2.64 13.45 -24.46
N TYR A 251 -3.00 13.45 -23.17
CA TYR A 251 -4.19 12.75 -22.67
C TYR A 251 -5.45 13.60 -22.83
N ASP A 252 -6.58 12.93 -23.09
CA ASP A 252 -7.89 13.60 -23.20
C ASP A 252 -8.38 14.20 -21.86
N SER A 253 -7.90 13.68 -20.72
CA SER A 253 -8.23 14.19 -19.39
C SER A 253 -7.22 13.73 -18.34
N ALA A 254 -7.15 14.44 -17.20
CA ALA A 254 -6.41 14.00 -16.03
C ALA A 254 -6.82 12.60 -15.54
N ARG A 255 -8.10 12.25 -15.69
CA ARG A 255 -8.61 10.92 -15.35
C ARG A 255 -8.07 9.85 -16.29
N ALA A 256 -8.02 10.12 -17.60
CA ALA A 256 -7.42 9.20 -18.56
C ALA A 256 -5.93 8.99 -18.24
N ALA A 257 -5.18 10.07 -17.96
CA ALA A 257 -3.78 9.97 -17.55
C ALA A 257 -3.58 9.11 -16.29
N ALA A 258 -4.40 9.33 -15.25
CA ALA A 258 -4.29 8.58 -13.99
C ALA A 258 -4.68 7.10 -14.10
N LEU A 259 -5.53 6.74 -15.06
CA LEU A 259 -5.96 5.36 -15.29
C LEU A 259 -5.07 4.61 -16.30
N ASP A 260 -4.28 5.34 -17.08
CA ASP A 260 -3.44 4.74 -18.13
C ASP A 260 -2.32 3.89 -17.56
N ASP A 261 -1.74 4.23 -16.40
CA ASP A 261 -0.67 3.43 -15.80
C ASP A 261 -1.10 1.97 -15.55
N SER A 262 -2.27 1.76 -14.94
CA SER A 262 -2.83 0.41 -14.72
C SER A 262 -3.65 -0.10 -15.92
N ASN A 263 -3.58 0.57 -17.08
CA ASN A 263 -4.30 0.22 -18.31
C ASN A 263 -5.83 0.05 -18.10
N VAL A 264 -6.43 0.94 -17.31
CA VAL A 264 -7.86 0.89 -16.98
C VAL A 264 -8.65 1.79 -17.94
N PRO A 265 -9.64 1.26 -18.69
CA PRO A 265 -10.52 2.07 -19.51
C PRO A 265 -11.32 3.07 -18.66
N VAL A 266 -11.46 4.30 -19.15
CA VAL A 266 -12.19 5.37 -18.45
C VAL A 266 -13.64 4.98 -18.15
N GLU A 267 -14.25 4.14 -19.00
CA GLU A 267 -15.61 3.65 -18.86
C GLU A 267 -15.80 2.78 -17.61
N VAL A 268 -14.74 2.13 -17.11
CA VAL A 268 -14.79 1.35 -15.85
C VAL A 268 -15.07 2.29 -14.68
N TYR A 269 -14.42 3.46 -14.65
CA TYR A 269 -14.66 4.48 -13.62
C TYR A 269 -16.09 5.03 -13.71
N ASP A 270 -16.56 5.36 -14.91
CA ASP A 270 -17.92 5.88 -15.10
C ASP A 270 -18.97 4.84 -14.67
N THR A 271 -18.76 3.57 -15.02
CA THR A 271 -19.63 2.46 -14.61
C THR A 271 -19.66 2.29 -13.08
N LEU A 272 -18.52 2.45 -12.39
CA LEU A 272 -18.46 2.40 -10.93
C LEU A 272 -19.32 3.51 -10.31
N VAL A 273 -19.17 4.76 -10.77
CA VAL A 273 -19.92 5.90 -10.24
C VAL A 273 -21.42 5.73 -10.48
N GLU A 274 -21.81 5.35 -11.69
CA GLU A 274 -23.22 5.10 -12.05
C GLU A 274 -23.82 3.96 -11.21
N ALA A 275 -23.11 2.84 -11.07
CA ALA A 275 -23.59 1.70 -10.30
C ALA A 275 -23.76 2.05 -8.81
N VAL A 276 -22.86 2.84 -8.23
CA VAL A 276 -23.00 3.31 -6.84
C VAL A 276 -24.20 4.25 -6.69
N ASP A 277 -24.36 5.22 -7.60
CA ASP A 277 -25.48 6.18 -7.58
C ASP A 277 -26.84 5.47 -7.68
N ASP A 278 -26.94 4.48 -8.57
CA ASP A 278 -28.15 3.67 -8.78
C ASP A 278 -28.54 2.79 -7.57
N ASN A 279 -27.61 2.55 -6.63
CA ASN A 279 -27.80 1.67 -5.47
C ASN A 279 -27.64 2.38 -4.11
N LEU A 280 -27.73 3.72 -4.08
CA LEU A 280 -27.67 4.49 -2.84
C LEU A 280 -28.78 4.15 -1.84
N ASP A 281 -29.86 3.48 -2.25
CA ASP A 281 -30.92 3.02 -1.35
C ASP A 281 -30.41 2.01 -0.31
N VAL A 282 -29.38 1.22 -0.61
CA VAL A 282 -28.73 0.32 0.35
C VAL A 282 -28.03 1.11 1.46
N LEU A 283 -27.32 2.19 1.09
CA LEU A 283 -26.70 3.11 2.05
C LEU A 283 -27.77 3.82 2.90
N HIS A 284 -28.85 4.30 2.29
CA HIS A 284 -29.96 4.91 3.01
C HIS A 284 -30.59 3.94 4.01
N ARG A 285 -30.83 2.69 3.62
CA ARG A 285 -31.34 1.65 4.51
C ARG A 285 -30.38 1.37 5.67
N HIS A 286 -29.07 1.34 5.42
CA HIS A 286 -28.08 1.19 6.49
C HIS A 286 -28.13 2.36 7.48
N ALA A 287 -28.25 3.59 6.99
CA ALA A 287 -28.41 4.79 7.83
C ALA A 287 -29.70 4.73 8.67
N GLU A 288 -30.83 4.29 8.10
CA GLU A 288 -32.10 4.09 8.84
C GLU A 288 -31.97 3.02 9.94
N LEU A 289 -31.26 1.92 9.67
CA LEU A 289 -30.99 0.89 10.67
C LEU A 289 -30.12 1.43 11.81
N LYS A 290 -29.13 2.26 11.48
CA LYS A 290 -28.26 2.91 12.47
C LYS A 290 -29.01 3.92 13.32
N GLU A 291 -29.87 4.74 12.70
CA GLU A 291 -30.79 5.65 13.40
C GLU A 291 -31.65 4.89 14.41
N ALA A 292 -32.28 3.79 13.98
CA ALA A 292 -33.11 2.95 14.84
C ALA A 292 -32.33 2.28 15.97
N ALA A 293 -31.12 1.77 15.69
CA ALA A 293 -30.26 1.11 16.67
C ALA A 293 -29.77 2.08 17.76
N LEU A 294 -29.40 3.30 17.37
CA LEU A 294 -28.95 4.34 18.29
C LEU A 294 -30.11 5.05 19.01
N GLY A 295 -31.36 4.84 18.55
CA GLY A 295 -32.55 5.45 19.15
C GLY A 295 -32.60 6.96 18.99
N VAL A 296 -32.06 7.50 17.90
CA VAL A 296 -32.02 8.94 17.60
C VAL A 296 -33.12 9.32 16.60
N ASP A 297 -33.65 10.54 16.69
CA ASP A 297 -34.72 11.01 15.78
C ASP A 297 -34.23 11.32 14.35
N GLN A 298 -32.93 11.61 14.20
CA GLN A 298 -32.26 11.84 12.94
C GLN A 298 -30.78 11.52 13.13
N LEU A 299 -30.24 10.67 12.25
CA LEU A 299 -28.81 10.38 12.20
C LEU A 299 -28.03 11.61 11.71
N GLN A 300 -27.02 12.03 12.48
CA GLN A 300 -26.13 13.13 12.13
C GLN A 300 -24.72 12.62 11.80
N SER A 301 -23.87 13.47 11.21
CA SER A 301 -22.47 13.13 10.90
C SER A 301 -21.68 12.65 12.12
N HIS A 302 -22.00 13.18 13.31
CA HIS A 302 -21.37 12.78 14.58
C HIS A 302 -21.89 11.46 15.17
N ASP A 303 -22.85 10.80 14.51
CA ASP A 303 -23.34 9.47 14.89
C ASP A 303 -22.75 8.35 14.02
N LEU A 304 -22.06 8.70 12.92
CA LEU A 304 -21.64 7.74 11.88
C LEU A 304 -20.58 6.74 12.34
N TYR A 305 -19.82 7.03 13.39
CA TYR A 305 -18.78 6.15 13.91
C TYR A 305 -19.22 5.27 15.07
N MET A 306 -20.45 5.43 15.58
CA MET A 306 -20.96 4.57 16.64
C MET A 306 -21.17 3.14 16.15
N SER A 307 -20.81 2.17 17.00
CA SER A 307 -21.19 0.77 16.80
C SER A 307 -22.71 0.62 16.86
N LEU A 308 -23.28 -0.26 16.02
CA LEU A 308 -24.72 -0.58 16.06
C LEU A 308 -25.13 -1.23 17.38
N THR A 309 -24.22 -1.95 18.03
CA THR A 309 -24.47 -2.63 19.31
C THR A 309 -24.13 -1.76 20.52
N GLY A 310 -23.36 -0.68 20.31
CA GLY A 310 -22.86 0.18 21.38
C GLY A 310 -21.66 -0.40 22.16
N ASP A 311 -21.17 -1.58 21.79
CA ASP A 311 -19.99 -2.24 22.38
C ASP A 311 -18.85 -2.34 21.36
N GLN A 312 -17.61 -2.46 21.85
CA GLN A 312 -16.36 -2.66 21.09
C GLN A 312 -16.15 -4.12 20.65
N GLY A 313 -16.95 -5.05 21.19
CA GLY A 313 -16.87 -6.48 20.88
C GLY A 313 -16.03 -7.26 21.88
N PRO A 314 -16.02 -8.61 21.77
CA PRO A 314 -15.21 -9.48 22.64
C PRO A 314 -13.70 -9.34 22.39
N ASP A 315 -12.92 -9.64 23.43
CA ASP A 315 -11.48 -9.90 23.30
C ASP A 315 -11.26 -11.20 22.50
N VAL A 316 -10.31 -11.18 21.57
CA VAL A 316 -9.94 -12.32 20.71
C VAL A 316 -8.44 -12.51 20.75
N GLU A 317 -7.96 -13.46 21.56
CA GLU A 317 -6.54 -13.80 21.64
C GLU A 317 -5.98 -14.26 20.26
N TYR A 318 -4.71 -13.94 19.98
CA TYR A 318 -4.08 -14.22 18.68
C TYR A 318 -4.23 -15.68 18.21
N GLU A 319 -4.05 -16.67 19.09
CA GLU A 319 -4.20 -18.09 18.72
C GLU A 319 -5.63 -18.44 18.29
N GLN A 320 -6.64 -17.82 18.90
CA GLN A 320 -8.03 -17.99 18.48
C GLN A 320 -8.28 -17.34 17.13
N ALA A 321 -7.71 -16.15 16.90
CA ALA A 321 -7.79 -15.48 15.61
C ALA A 321 -7.13 -16.30 14.50
N ARG A 322 -5.96 -16.92 14.75
CA ARG A 322 -5.30 -17.82 13.80
C ARG A 322 -6.23 -18.97 13.40
N GLU A 323 -6.84 -19.64 14.37
CA GLU A 323 -7.77 -20.74 14.13
C GLU A 323 -8.94 -20.30 13.24
N TRP A 324 -9.64 -19.24 13.62
CA TRP A 324 -10.80 -18.75 12.85
C TRP A 324 -10.43 -18.26 11.45
N VAL A 325 -9.28 -17.60 11.28
CA VAL A 325 -8.83 -17.14 9.95
C VAL A 325 -8.47 -18.33 9.04
N ILE A 326 -7.80 -19.36 9.57
CA ILE A 326 -7.52 -20.58 8.81
C ILE A 326 -8.84 -21.27 8.43
N GLU A 327 -9.77 -21.44 9.37
CA GLU A 327 -11.05 -22.09 9.10
C GLU A 327 -11.92 -21.31 8.11
N ALA A 328 -11.87 -19.98 8.16
CA ALA A 328 -12.64 -19.10 7.29
C ALA A 328 -12.32 -19.29 5.80
N VAL A 329 -11.06 -19.59 5.46
CA VAL A 329 -10.62 -19.74 4.07
C VAL A 329 -10.86 -21.14 3.49
N ALA A 330 -11.48 -22.06 4.24
CA ALA A 330 -11.83 -23.40 3.76
C ALA A 330 -12.55 -23.44 2.40
N PRO A 331 -13.45 -22.48 2.04
CA PRO A 331 -14.09 -22.45 0.72
C PRO A 331 -13.12 -22.25 -0.46
N LEU A 332 -11.91 -21.74 -0.23
CA LEU A 332 -10.85 -21.60 -1.23
C LEU A 332 -10.10 -22.92 -1.51
N GLY A 333 -10.38 -23.97 -0.72
CA GLY A 333 -9.88 -25.33 -0.91
C GLY A 333 -8.65 -25.66 -0.05
N ASP A 334 -8.45 -26.96 0.18
CA ASP A 334 -7.45 -27.50 1.10
C ASP A 334 -6.04 -26.95 0.86
N ALA A 335 -5.61 -26.82 -0.41
CA ALA A 335 -4.28 -26.33 -0.74
C ALA A 335 -4.03 -24.88 -0.28
N TYR A 336 -5.04 -24.00 -0.39
CA TYR A 336 -4.92 -22.61 0.06
C TYR A 336 -4.88 -22.55 1.60
N GLN A 337 -5.78 -23.28 2.24
CA GLN A 337 -5.88 -23.34 3.70
C GLN A 337 -4.61 -23.91 4.33
N GLU A 338 -4.07 -25.01 3.78
CA GLU A 338 -2.82 -25.63 4.23
C GLU A 338 -1.64 -24.66 4.07
N ARG A 339 -1.51 -24.00 2.91
CA ARG A 339 -0.40 -23.05 2.68
C ARG A 339 -0.46 -21.84 3.62
N LEU A 340 -1.65 -21.30 3.88
CA LEU A 340 -1.85 -20.20 4.83
C LEU A 340 -1.50 -20.63 6.25
N ALA A 341 -1.93 -21.83 6.67
CA ALA A 341 -1.60 -22.38 7.98
C ALA A 341 -0.09 -22.61 8.14
N GLU A 342 0.57 -23.18 7.12
CA GLU A 342 2.02 -23.35 7.07
C GLU A 342 2.76 -22.01 7.16
N GLY A 343 2.24 -20.96 6.53
CA GLY A 343 2.81 -19.61 6.61
C GLY A 343 2.78 -19.04 8.03
N LEU A 344 1.65 -19.19 8.73
CA LEU A 344 1.54 -18.81 10.13
C LEU A 344 2.50 -19.61 11.04
N ASP A 345 2.63 -20.91 10.81
CA ASP A 345 3.58 -21.77 11.55
C ASP A 345 5.05 -21.47 11.21
N SER A 346 5.31 -20.94 10.01
CA SER A 346 6.65 -20.55 9.52
C SER A 346 7.03 -19.11 9.87
N ARG A 347 6.35 -18.51 10.85
CA ARG A 347 6.64 -17.16 11.36
C ARG A 347 6.62 -16.09 10.26
N TRP A 348 5.55 -16.06 9.47
CA TRP A 348 5.28 -14.91 8.59
C TRP A 348 5.00 -13.63 9.38
N VAL A 349 4.42 -13.74 10.57
CA VAL A 349 3.84 -12.60 11.30
C VAL A 349 4.74 -12.13 12.43
N ASP A 350 5.02 -10.82 12.48
CA ASP A 350 5.53 -10.11 13.66
C ASP A 350 4.33 -9.50 14.41
N VAL A 351 3.88 -10.20 15.44
CA VAL A 351 2.49 -10.16 15.94
C VAL A 351 2.20 -8.95 16.83
N TYR A 352 2.91 -8.85 17.95
CA TYR A 352 2.54 -7.94 19.03
C TYR A 352 3.24 -6.58 18.91
N GLU A 353 2.64 -5.58 19.56
CA GLU A 353 3.29 -4.29 19.80
C GLU A 353 4.53 -4.49 20.68
N ASN A 354 5.64 -3.87 20.28
CA ASN A 354 6.77 -3.61 21.16
C ASN A 354 7.17 -2.15 21.05
N ARG A 355 7.88 -1.67 22.06
CA ARG A 355 8.33 -0.30 22.11
C ARG A 355 9.18 0.03 20.88
N GLY A 356 8.83 1.11 20.20
CA GLY A 356 9.53 1.58 19.01
C GLY A 356 9.15 0.86 17.71
N LYS A 357 8.34 -0.20 17.74
CA LYS A 357 7.82 -0.85 16.53
C LYS A 357 7.00 0.14 15.69
N ARG A 358 7.08 0.02 14.37
CA ARG A 358 6.28 0.85 13.45
C ARG A 358 4.78 0.61 13.68
N SER A 359 3.96 1.65 13.57
CA SER A 359 2.51 1.53 13.76
C SER A 359 1.81 0.93 12.54
N GLY A 360 0.59 0.43 12.73
CA GLY A 360 -0.24 -0.15 11.69
C GLY A 360 0.08 -1.61 11.42
N ALA A 361 -0.31 -2.08 10.24
CA ALA A 361 0.01 -3.40 9.71
C ALA A 361 0.40 -3.29 8.23
N PHE A 362 1.12 -4.30 7.72
CA PHE A 362 1.39 -4.47 6.30
C PHE A 362 1.86 -5.89 5.99
N SER A 363 1.60 -6.36 4.78
CA SER A 363 2.24 -7.48 4.12
C SER A 363 3.42 -7.00 3.27
N SER A 364 4.50 -7.79 3.24
CA SER A 364 5.75 -7.51 2.52
C SER A 364 6.41 -8.83 2.10
N GLY A 365 7.44 -8.74 1.27
CA GLY A 365 8.23 -9.87 0.77
C GLY A 365 8.85 -9.50 -0.57
N THR A 366 9.58 -10.43 -1.16
CA THR A 366 10.01 -10.35 -2.56
C THR A 366 9.61 -11.63 -3.28
N TYR A 367 9.81 -11.68 -4.59
CA TYR A 367 9.64 -12.89 -5.40
C TYR A 367 10.43 -14.10 -4.87
N ASP A 368 11.54 -13.87 -4.17
CA ASP A 368 12.47 -14.90 -3.73
C ASP A 368 12.40 -15.21 -2.22
N THR A 369 11.47 -14.59 -1.50
CA THR A 369 11.31 -14.78 -0.06
C THR A 369 9.94 -15.30 0.28
N GLN A 370 9.79 -15.85 1.48
CA GLN A 370 8.45 -15.95 2.06
C GLN A 370 7.83 -14.56 2.30
N PRO A 371 6.51 -14.47 2.50
CA PRO A 371 5.86 -13.26 2.96
C PRO A 371 6.19 -12.93 4.41
N TYR A 372 6.09 -11.64 4.70
CA TYR A 372 6.34 -11.05 6.00
C TYR A 372 5.21 -10.07 6.34
N ILE A 373 4.49 -10.36 7.40
CA ILE A 373 3.40 -9.53 7.90
C ILE A 373 3.87 -8.83 9.17
N MET A 374 3.80 -7.50 9.19
CA MET A 374 3.92 -6.75 10.42
C MET A 374 2.54 -6.39 10.92
N MET A 375 2.29 -6.55 12.21
CA MET A 375 1.10 -5.99 12.84
C MET A 375 1.35 -5.59 14.29
N ASN A 376 0.39 -4.92 14.90
CA ASN A 376 0.39 -4.57 16.32
C ASN A 376 -0.89 -5.12 16.95
N TYR A 377 -0.97 -6.45 17.07
CA TYR A 377 -2.17 -7.17 17.52
C TYR A 377 -2.55 -6.80 18.97
N GLN A 378 -3.81 -6.46 19.22
CA GLN A 378 -4.31 -5.98 20.53
C GLN A 378 -5.38 -6.88 21.17
N ASP A 379 -5.46 -8.15 20.76
CA ASP A 379 -6.45 -9.11 21.25
C ASP A 379 -7.90 -8.65 21.06
N ASP A 380 -8.19 -8.02 19.90
CA ASP A 380 -9.51 -7.53 19.53
C ASP A 380 -9.93 -7.97 18.13
N ILE A 381 -11.23 -7.79 17.81
CA ILE A 381 -11.79 -8.13 16.50
C ILE A 381 -11.08 -7.37 15.37
N SER A 382 -10.74 -6.10 15.57
CA SER A 382 -10.08 -5.30 14.53
C SER A 382 -8.73 -5.90 14.13
N SER A 383 -7.95 -6.37 15.11
CA SER A 383 -6.66 -7.01 14.91
C SER A 383 -6.79 -8.35 14.18
N MET A 384 -7.85 -9.13 14.48
CA MET A 384 -8.15 -10.36 13.75
C MET A 384 -8.52 -10.12 12.28
N TYR A 385 -9.36 -9.13 11.98
CA TYR A 385 -9.66 -8.77 10.59
C TYR A 385 -8.41 -8.27 9.86
N THR A 386 -7.56 -7.49 10.54
CA THR A 386 -6.26 -7.07 10.01
C THR A 386 -5.38 -8.30 9.69
N LEU A 387 -5.35 -9.32 10.55
CA LEU A 387 -4.62 -10.56 10.26
C LEU A 387 -5.14 -11.23 8.98
N ALA A 388 -6.46 -11.38 8.84
CA ALA A 388 -7.07 -11.98 7.66
C ALA A 388 -6.77 -11.18 6.38
N HIS A 389 -6.82 -9.85 6.48
CA HIS A 389 -6.51 -8.91 5.41
C HIS A 389 -5.07 -9.09 4.90
N GLU A 390 -4.10 -9.00 5.80
CA GLU A 390 -2.68 -9.09 5.44
C GLU A 390 -2.30 -10.49 4.93
N LEU A 391 -2.91 -11.55 5.47
CA LEU A 391 -2.75 -12.90 4.94
C LEU A 391 -3.32 -13.03 3.52
N GLY A 392 -4.36 -12.27 3.18
CA GLY A 392 -4.89 -12.22 1.82
C GLY A 392 -3.89 -11.62 0.85
N HIS A 393 -3.23 -10.52 1.22
CA HIS A 393 -2.12 -9.97 0.43
C HIS A 393 -0.95 -10.95 0.31
N SER A 394 -0.51 -11.55 1.43
CA SER A 394 0.59 -12.51 1.44
C SER A 394 0.31 -13.71 0.53
N MET A 395 -0.90 -14.28 0.59
CA MET A 395 -1.29 -15.39 -0.29
C MET A 395 -1.40 -14.96 -1.76
N HIS A 396 -1.81 -13.72 -2.04
CA HIS A 396 -1.81 -13.18 -3.41
C HIS A 396 -0.38 -13.10 -3.95
N SER A 397 0.56 -12.54 -3.19
CA SER A 397 1.98 -12.45 -3.57
C SER A 397 2.60 -13.84 -3.81
N GLU A 398 2.36 -14.80 -2.91
CA GLU A 398 2.90 -16.16 -3.05
C GLU A 398 2.40 -16.84 -4.32
N LEU A 399 1.08 -16.83 -4.53
CA LEU A 399 0.48 -17.50 -5.68
C LEU A 399 0.86 -16.82 -7.00
N ALA A 400 1.07 -15.50 -7.00
CA ALA A 400 1.59 -14.77 -8.15
C ALA A 400 3.04 -15.15 -8.44
N GLY A 401 3.92 -15.17 -7.43
CA GLY A 401 5.32 -15.57 -7.57
C GLY A 401 5.51 -17.03 -8.02
N ASP A 402 4.62 -17.94 -7.58
CA ASP A 402 4.64 -19.35 -8.02
C ASP A 402 4.19 -19.54 -9.48
N ALA A 403 3.35 -18.62 -10.00
CA ALA A 403 2.66 -18.79 -11.28
C ALA A 403 3.20 -17.91 -12.41
N GLN A 404 3.92 -16.83 -12.09
CA GLN A 404 4.40 -15.83 -13.04
C GLN A 404 5.92 -15.67 -12.94
N PRO A 405 6.62 -15.28 -14.03
CA PRO A 405 8.00 -14.83 -13.94
C PRO A 405 8.10 -13.53 -13.12
N TRP A 406 9.31 -13.19 -12.67
CA TRP A 406 9.53 -12.07 -11.75
C TRP A 406 8.94 -10.74 -12.23
N HIS A 407 9.10 -10.42 -13.51
CA HIS A 407 8.62 -9.15 -14.09
C HIS A 407 7.10 -9.06 -14.21
N ASP A 408 6.38 -10.18 -14.20
CA ASP A 408 4.91 -10.24 -14.27
C ASP A 408 4.24 -10.65 -12.94
N ALA A 409 5.03 -11.01 -11.93
CA ALA A 409 4.51 -11.46 -10.63
C ALA A 409 4.00 -10.30 -9.74
N SER A 410 4.47 -9.08 -9.97
CA SER A 410 3.95 -7.89 -9.29
C SER A 410 2.58 -7.52 -9.85
N TYR A 411 1.67 -7.11 -8.97
CA TYR A 411 0.32 -6.70 -9.35
C TYR A 411 0.04 -5.25 -8.98
N GLU A 412 -0.77 -4.60 -9.80
CA GLU A 412 -1.22 -3.22 -9.60
C GLU A 412 -2.06 -3.09 -8.32
N ILE A 413 -2.01 -1.90 -7.69
CA ILE A 413 -2.84 -1.55 -6.53
C ILE A 413 -4.32 -1.81 -6.82
N PHE A 414 -4.74 -1.62 -8.08
CA PHE A 414 -6.12 -1.83 -8.52
C PHE A 414 -6.68 -3.23 -8.17
N VAL A 415 -5.85 -4.28 -8.18
CA VAL A 415 -6.27 -5.65 -7.84
C VAL A 415 -5.75 -6.12 -6.48
N ALA A 416 -4.86 -5.36 -5.84
CA ALA A 416 -4.21 -5.74 -4.58
C ALA A 416 -5.22 -6.02 -3.45
N GLU A 417 -6.28 -5.21 -3.35
CA GLU A 417 -7.30 -5.29 -2.28
C GLU A 417 -8.34 -6.40 -2.49
N ILE A 418 -8.33 -7.10 -3.62
CA ILE A 418 -9.31 -8.15 -3.90
C ILE A 418 -9.09 -9.33 -2.94
N ALA A 419 -7.86 -9.81 -2.81
CA ALA A 419 -7.55 -10.99 -2.00
C ALA A 419 -7.75 -10.72 -0.50
N SER A 420 -7.31 -9.56 -0.02
CA SER A 420 -7.46 -9.13 1.38
C SER A 420 -8.93 -9.00 1.76
N THR A 421 -9.74 -8.29 0.95
CA THR A 421 -11.18 -8.11 1.19
C THR A 421 -11.96 -9.42 1.10
N VAL A 422 -11.57 -10.34 0.20
CA VAL A 422 -12.19 -11.68 0.13
C VAL A 422 -11.93 -12.47 1.40
N ASN A 423 -10.71 -12.46 1.95
CA ASN A 423 -10.39 -13.11 3.21
C ASN A 423 -11.22 -12.54 4.38
N GLU A 424 -11.36 -11.21 4.49
CA GLU A 424 -12.23 -10.58 5.50
C GLU A 424 -13.70 -10.97 5.34
N THR A 425 -14.18 -11.04 4.10
CA THR A 425 -15.56 -11.42 3.79
C THR A 425 -15.82 -12.87 4.19
N LEU A 426 -14.88 -13.77 3.88
CA LEU A 426 -14.94 -15.17 4.29
C LEU A 426 -14.89 -15.32 5.81
N LEU A 427 -14.04 -14.54 6.50
CA LEU A 427 -14.01 -14.48 7.96
C LEU A 427 -15.36 -14.02 8.53
N THR A 428 -15.96 -12.98 7.96
CA THR A 428 -17.29 -12.50 8.37
C THR A 428 -18.33 -13.63 8.27
N HIS A 429 -18.35 -14.33 7.13
CA HIS A 429 -19.28 -15.45 6.92
C HIS A 429 -19.03 -16.59 7.90
N HIS A 430 -17.77 -16.96 8.10
CA HIS A 430 -17.41 -18.01 9.06
C HIS A 430 -17.93 -17.67 10.47
N LEU A 431 -17.63 -16.46 10.97
CA LEU A 431 -18.05 -16.03 12.30
C LEU A 431 -19.57 -15.99 12.45
N LEU A 432 -20.31 -15.52 11.43
CA LEU A 432 -21.78 -15.53 11.45
C LEU A 432 -22.38 -16.94 11.48
N ASP A 433 -21.67 -17.94 10.94
CA ASP A 433 -22.12 -19.32 10.90
C ASP A 433 -21.70 -20.12 12.16
N THR A 434 -20.62 -19.73 12.83
CA THR A 434 -19.99 -20.53 13.91
C THR A 434 -20.09 -19.92 15.29
N VAL A 435 -20.23 -18.59 15.41
CA VAL A 435 -20.32 -17.89 16.70
C VAL A 435 -21.78 -17.65 17.05
N GLU A 436 -22.21 -18.18 18.19
CA GLU A 436 -23.56 -17.97 18.73
C GLU A 436 -23.59 -16.78 19.72
N ASP A 437 -24.76 -16.12 19.82
CA ASP A 437 -25.05 -14.98 20.74
C ASP A 437 -24.83 -15.28 22.24
#